data_AF-A0A1F3GFC0-F1
#
_entry.id   AF-A0A1F3GFC0-F1
#
_cell.length_a   1.000
_cell.length_b   1.000
_cell.length_c   1.000
_cell.angle_alpha   90.00
_cell.angle_beta   90.00
_cell.angle_gamma   90.00
#
_symmetry.space_group_name_H-M   'P 1'
#
loop_
_entity.id
_entity.type
_entity.pdbx_description
1 polymer ?
#
loop_
_entity_poly.entity_id
_entity_poly.type
_entity_poly.pdbx_seq_one_letter_code
_entity_poly.pdbx_strand_id
1 'polypeptide(L)'
;MHKSLDMITLNKPAITLSVTLLMLITTPLASFAQDVNGMKLAETYNYSYVTNKFGAPDRYWSRESEFGLDEKYYYGQNFFRFSNNGFFSTFTLIDNRFAVFTLDLQGGIKVGEPVAKFNQLGFGQLEVKPDGSYYFRGIGDAVFEIFHNDGIITRMVCRFPS
;
A
#
# COMPACT_ATOMS: atom_id res chain seq x y z
N MET A 1 72.63 52.09 -15.89
CA MET A 1 73.10 50.69 -15.96
C MET A 1 72.02 49.81 -15.33
N HIS A 2 71.32 48.98 -16.13
CA HIS A 2 70.51 47.79 -15.76
C HIS A 2 69.34 47.95 -14.75
N LYS A 3 68.07 47.86 -15.24
CA LYS A 3 67.07 46.76 -15.04
C LYS A 3 66.60 46.59 -13.57
N SER A 4 65.31 46.61 -13.24
CA SER A 4 64.31 45.65 -13.73
C SER A 4 62.87 46.17 -13.56
N LEU A 5 61.99 45.75 -14.48
CA LEU A 5 60.53 45.76 -14.29
C LEU A 5 60.16 44.80 -13.16
N ASP A 6 59.20 45.18 -12.33
CA ASP A 6 58.34 44.22 -11.64
C ASP A 6 56.88 44.43 -12.03
N MET A 7 56.26 43.29 -12.28
CA MET A 7 55.09 43.06 -13.09
C MET A 7 53.85 43.05 -12.20
N ILE A 8 52.86 43.87 -12.56
CA ILE A 8 51.55 43.95 -11.91
C ILE A 8 50.89 42.58 -11.93
N THR A 9 50.69 41.96 -10.77
CA THR A 9 49.89 40.75 -10.66
C THR A 9 48.43 41.14 -10.55
N LEU A 10 47.71 40.97 -11.65
CA LEU A 10 46.27 41.24 -11.79
C LEU A 10 45.48 40.13 -11.06
N ASN A 11 45.03 40.40 -9.84
CA ASN A 11 44.09 39.50 -9.14
C ASN A 11 42.72 39.55 -9.83
N LYS A 12 42.40 38.54 -10.64
CA LYS A 12 41.06 38.32 -11.20
C LYS A 12 40.09 37.93 -10.07
N PRO A 13 38.91 38.55 -9.96
CA PRO A 13 37.88 38.05 -9.05
C PRO A 13 37.27 36.77 -9.62
N ALA A 14 37.32 35.68 -8.85
CA ALA A 14 36.64 34.45 -9.19
C ALA A 14 35.12 34.66 -9.01
N ILE A 15 34.38 34.64 -10.12
CA ILE A 15 32.92 34.61 -10.11
C ILE A 15 32.49 33.18 -9.84
N THR A 16 31.99 32.90 -8.64
CA THR A 16 31.43 31.59 -8.30
C THR A 16 30.03 31.47 -8.90
N LEU A 17 29.90 30.70 -9.98
CA LEU A 17 28.62 30.28 -10.54
C LEU A 17 27.97 29.27 -9.57
N SER A 18 26.95 29.67 -8.82
CA SER A 18 26.09 28.72 -8.09
C SER A 18 25.01 28.20 -9.04
N VAL A 19 25.22 27.01 -9.59
CA VAL A 19 24.19 26.29 -10.35
C VAL A 19 23.31 25.55 -9.35
N THR A 20 22.15 26.11 -9.01
CA THR A 20 21.16 25.41 -8.20
C THR A 20 20.47 24.37 -9.07
N LEU A 21 20.88 23.11 -8.95
CA LEU A 21 20.25 21.96 -9.59
C LEU A 21 18.90 21.69 -8.91
N LEU A 22 17.80 22.07 -9.54
CA LEU A 22 16.46 21.64 -9.11
C LEU A 22 16.28 20.18 -9.51
N MET A 23 16.65 19.25 -8.62
CA MET A 23 16.30 17.84 -8.81
C MET A 23 14.78 17.69 -8.73
N LEU A 24 14.13 17.37 -9.86
CA LEU A 24 12.80 16.77 -9.83
C LEU A 24 12.96 15.43 -9.13
N ILE A 25 12.63 15.36 -7.84
CA ILE A 25 12.50 14.09 -7.13
C ILE A 25 11.27 13.43 -7.73
N THR A 26 11.48 12.56 -8.72
CA THR A 26 10.49 11.56 -9.07
C THR A 26 10.50 10.56 -7.91
N THR A 27 9.75 10.86 -6.85
CA THR A 27 9.51 9.86 -5.81
C THR A 27 8.92 8.66 -6.52
N PRO A 28 9.59 7.49 -6.52
CA PRO A 28 8.92 6.29 -6.98
C PRO A 28 7.63 6.19 -6.17
N LEU A 29 6.50 5.89 -6.84
CA LEU A 29 5.27 5.58 -6.12
C LEU A 29 5.65 4.52 -5.09
N ALA A 30 5.58 4.86 -3.81
CA ALA A 30 5.96 3.92 -2.78
C ALA A 30 5.09 2.66 -2.99
N SER A 31 5.75 1.51 -3.06
CA SER A 31 5.07 0.22 -3.15
C SER A 31 4.77 -0.19 -1.72
N PHE A 32 3.53 0.04 -1.29
CA PHE A 32 3.09 -0.31 0.05
C PHE A 32 2.69 -1.77 0.09
N ALA A 33 2.95 -2.41 1.22
CA ALA A 33 2.53 -3.77 1.43
C ALA A 33 1.01 -3.77 1.62
N GLN A 34 0.27 -4.20 0.60
CA GLN A 34 -1.14 -4.54 0.78
C GLN A 34 -1.20 -5.72 1.74
N ASP A 35 -1.45 -5.45 3.02
CA ASP A 35 -1.49 -6.46 4.07
C ASP A 35 -2.78 -6.39 4.89
N VAL A 36 -3.11 -7.50 5.53
CA VAL A 36 -4.10 -7.59 6.61
C VAL A 36 -3.41 -8.15 7.85
N ASN A 37 -3.32 -7.35 8.92
CA ASN A 37 -2.55 -7.66 10.14
C ASN A 37 -1.14 -8.24 9.84
N GLY A 38 -0.47 -7.72 8.82
CA GLY A 38 0.87 -8.09 8.43
C GLY A 38 0.96 -9.34 7.58
N MET A 39 -0.16 -9.92 7.15
CA MET A 39 -0.18 -10.94 6.09
C MET A 39 -0.38 -10.25 4.75
N LYS A 40 0.62 -10.34 3.87
CA LYS A 40 0.65 -9.62 2.60
C LYS A 40 -0.18 -10.32 1.55
N LEU A 41 -0.88 -9.57 0.72
CA LEU A 41 -1.50 -10.11 -0.46
C LEU A 41 -0.42 -10.44 -1.49
N ALA A 42 -0.80 -11.27 -2.46
CA ALA A 42 0.09 -11.82 -3.48
C ALA A 42 1.25 -12.68 -2.96
N GLU A 43 1.15 -13.14 -1.72
CA GLU A 43 2.01 -14.18 -1.15
C GLU A 43 1.21 -15.47 -0.95
N THR A 44 1.92 -16.59 -0.83
CA THR A 44 1.32 -17.91 -0.64
C THR A 44 1.34 -18.31 0.83
N TYR A 45 0.19 -18.72 1.34
CA TYR A 45 0.01 -19.21 2.70
C TYR A 45 -0.78 -20.51 2.69
N ASN A 46 -0.50 -21.38 3.65
CA ASN A 46 -1.30 -22.59 3.86
C ASN A 46 -2.29 -22.39 5.01
N TYR A 47 -3.27 -23.30 5.09
CA TYR A 47 -4.29 -23.31 6.13
C TYR A 47 -3.73 -23.13 7.55
N SER A 48 -2.69 -23.89 7.92
CA SER A 48 -2.09 -23.84 9.27
C SER A 48 -1.57 -22.44 9.60
N TYR A 49 -0.87 -21.80 8.65
CA TYR A 49 -0.39 -20.43 8.84
C TYR A 49 -1.54 -19.46 9.06
N VAL A 50 -2.59 -19.52 8.23
CA VAL A 50 -3.75 -18.63 8.31
C VAL A 50 -4.46 -18.80 9.66
N THR A 51 -4.72 -20.03 10.09
CA THR A 51 -5.42 -20.29 11.35
C THR A 51 -4.58 -19.99 12.59
N ASN A 52 -3.27 -20.14 12.52
CA ASN A 52 -2.38 -19.73 13.61
C ASN A 52 -2.35 -18.20 13.74
N LYS A 53 -2.44 -17.48 12.63
CA LYS A 53 -2.38 -16.01 12.62
C LYS A 53 -3.70 -15.35 13.03
N PHE A 54 -4.83 -15.89 12.58
CA PHE A 54 -6.14 -15.25 12.78
C PHE A 54 -7.10 -16.03 13.69
N GLY A 55 -6.70 -17.21 14.15
CA GLY A 55 -7.60 -18.17 14.79
C GLY A 55 -8.40 -18.98 13.78
N ALA A 56 -9.25 -19.88 14.28
CA ALA A 56 -10.15 -20.64 13.43
C ALA A 56 -11.21 -19.73 12.79
N PRO A 57 -11.52 -19.89 11.48
CA PRO A 57 -12.60 -19.15 10.84
C PRO A 57 -13.97 -19.66 11.31
N ASP A 58 -14.96 -18.78 11.31
CA ASP A 58 -16.35 -19.14 11.59
C ASP A 58 -16.93 -20.05 10.50
N ARG A 59 -16.47 -19.87 9.26
CA ARG A 59 -16.75 -20.76 8.14
C ARG A 59 -15.53 -20.88 7.24
N TYR A 60 -15.25 -22.10 6.81
CA TYR A 60 -14.21 -22.41 5.83
C TYR A 60 -14.85 -23.12 4.64
N TRP A 61 -14.42 -22.75 3.43
CA TRP A 61 -14.79 -23.43 2.18
C TRP A 61 -13.53 -23.66 1.36
N SER A 62 -13.42 -24.84 0.75
CA SER A 62 -12.34 -25.15 -0.17
C SER A 62 -12.83 -25.95 -1.35
N ARG A 63 -12.11 -25.83 -2.46
CA ARG A 63 -12.34 -26.59 -3.69
C ARG A 63 -11.03 -26.79 -4.42
N GLU A 64 -10.73 -28.05 -4.72
CA GLU A 64 -9.63 -28.41 -5.60
C GLU A 64 -10.10 -28.44 -7.06
N SER A 65 -9.23 -28.04 -7.98
CA SER A 65 -9.47 -28.01 -9.42
C SER A 65 -8.15 -28.22 -10.18
N GLU A 66 -8.22 -28.29 -11.51
CA GLU A 66 -7.03 -28.32 -12.37
C GLU A 66 -6.14 -27.06 -12.25
N PHE A 67 -6.68 -25.96 -11.72
CA PHE A 67 -5.93 -24.72 -11.44
C PHE A 67 -5.37 -24.66 -10.01
N GLY A 68 -5.55 -25.73 -9.22
CA GLY A 68 -5.11 -25.83 -7.83
C GLY A 68 -6.25 -25.63 -6.82
N LEU A 69 -5.84 -25.55 -5.55
CA LEU A 69 -6.71 -25.38 -4.40
C LEU A 69 -7.14 -23.91 -4.25
N ASP A 70 -8.45 -23.70 -4.25
CA ASP A 70 -9.11 -22.46 -3.88
C ASP A 70 -9.69 -22.59 -2.47
N GLU A 71 -9.42 -21.61 -1.61
CA GLU A 71 -9.86 -21.57 -0.22
C GLU A 71 -10.50 -20.23 0.14
N LYS A 72 -11.46 -20.27 1.05
CA LYS A 72 -12.23 -19.12 1.54
C LYS A 72 -12.39 -19.22 3.04
N TYR A 73 -11.92 -18.19 3.74
CA TYR A 73 -11.96 -18.08 5.20
C TYR A 73 -12.91 -16.94 5.57
N TYR A 74 -13.93 -17.25 6.35
CA TYR A 74 -14.91 -16.28 6.81
C TYR A 74 -14.76 -16.04 8.31
N TYR A 75 -14.63 -14.78 8.70
CA TYR A 75 -14.60 -14.33 10.10
C TYR A 75 -15.77 -13.34 10.27
N GLY A 76 -16.92 -13.88 10.66
CA GLY A 76 -18.25 -13.30 10.55
C GLY A 76 -18.52 -12.84 9.13
N GLN A 77 -18.58 -11.52 8.94
CA GLN A 77 -18.82 -10.93 7.63
C GLN A 77 -17.52 -10.64 6.85
N ASN A 78 -16.36 -10.69 7.52
CA ASN A 78 -15.07 -10.55 6.84
C ASN A 78 -14.73 -11.83 6.08
N PHE A 79 -13.95 -11.68 5.02
CA PHE A 79 -13.67 -12.75 4.07
C PHE A 79 -12.25 -12.64 3.52
N PHE A 80 -11.51 -13.75 3.50
CA PHE A 80 -10.23 -13.89 2.80
C PHE A 80 -10.34 -15.00 1.74
N ARG A 81 -9.83 -14.76 0.53
CA ARG A 81 -9.70 -15.75 -0.53
C ARG A 81 -8.23 -16.05 -0.78
N PHE A 82 -7.92 -17.33 -0.83
CA PHE A 82 -6.65 -17.83 -1.28
C PHE A 82 -6.91 -18.70 -2.51
N SER A 83 -6.23 -18.43 -3.62
CA SER A 83 -6.39 -19.16 -4.88
C SER A 83 -5.13 -19.92 -5.24
N ASN A 84 -5.18 -20.78 -6.25
CA ASN A 84 -3.99 -21.40 -6.86
C ASN A 84 -2.98 -21.95 -5.84
N ASN A 85 -3.46 -22.78 -4.90
CA ASN A 85 -2.65 -23.38 -3.83
C ASN A 85 -2.12 -22.37 -2.80
N GLY A 86 -2.99 -21.49 -2.31
CA GLY A 86 -2.71 -20.64 -1.15
C GLY A 86 -2.29 -19.21 -1.47
N PHE A 87 -2.31 -18.77 -2.72
CA PHE A 87 -2.04 -17.39 -3.12
C PHE A 87 -3.12 -16.44 -2.56
N PHE A 88 -2.76 -15.55 -1.65
CA PHE A 88 -3.70 -14.62 -1.02
C PHE A 88 -4.16 -13.53 -2.00
N SER A 89 -5.30 -13.76 -2.64
CA SER A 89 -5.76 -12.98 -3.79
C SER A 89 -6.74 -11.85 -3.44
N THR A 90 -7.46 -11.99 -2.33
CA THR A 90 -8.62 -11.12 -2.04
C THR A 90 -8.94 -11.06 -0.57
N PHE A 91 -9.33 -9.88 -0.10
CA PHE A 91 -10.06 -9.76 1.16
C PHE A 91 -11.25 -8.81 1.06
N THR A 92 -12.18 -8.97 1.98
CA THR A 92 -13.24 -8.02 2.29
C THR A 92 -13.34 -7.86 3.80
N LEU A 93 -13.21 -6.62 4.27
CA LEU A 93 -13.34 -6.25 5.67
C LEU A 93 -14.63 -5.44 5.86
N ILE A 94 -15.47 -5.87 6.80
CA ILE A 94 -16.79 -5.28 7.10
C ILE A 94 -16.87 -4.81 8.56
N ASP A 95 -15.95 -5.25 9.42
CA ASP A 95 -15.85 -4.77 10.80
C ASP A 95 -14.40 -4.54 11.23
N ASN A 96 -14.21 -4.10 12.47
CA ASN A 96 -12.94 -3.60 13.01
C ASN A 96 -12.00 -4.71 13.55
N ARG A 97 -12.28 -5.99 13.27
CA ARG A 97 -11.44 -7.12 13.70
C ARG A 97 -10.05 -7.12 13.07
N PHE A 98 -9.96 -6.62 11.84
CA PHE A 98 -8.72 -6.63 11.07
C PHE A 98 -8.34 -5.21 10.65
N ALA A 99 -7.03 -4.98 10.54
CA ALA A 99 -6.43 -3.75 10.09
C ALA A 99 -5.64 -4.01 8.80
N VAL A 100 -5.69 -3.04 7.88
CA VAL A 100 -4.86 -3.03 6.67
C VAL A 100 -3.65 -2.11 6.84
N PHE A 101 -2.63 -2.32 6.00
CA PHE A 101 -1.41 -1.51 5.97
C PHE A 101 -0.69 -1.48 7.32
N THR A 102 -0.74 -2.57 8.08
CA THR A 102 -0.10 -2.63 9.40
C THR A 102 1.42 -2.71 9.32
N LEU A 103 1.95 -3.06 8.14
CA LEU A 103 3.40 -3.05 7.88
C LEU A 103 3.93 -1.64 7.62
N ASP A 104 3.08 -0.74 7.11
CA ASP A 104 3.46 0.61 6.71
C ASP A 104 2.97 1.69 7.70
N LEU A 105 1.91 1.40 8.47
CA LEU A 105 1.33 2.27 9.47
C LEU A 105 1.16 1.54 10.80
N GLN A 106 1.76 2.08 11.85
CA GLN A 106 1.62 1.51 13.19
C GLN A 106 0.13 1.45 13.60
N GLY A 107 -0.35 0.24 13.87
CA GLY A 107 -1.76 -0.03 14.20
C GLY A 107 -2.71 -0.13 13.01
N GLY A 108 -2.24 0.22 11.81
CA GLY A 108 -2.98 0.13 10.55
C GLY A 108 -4.27 0.96 10.51
N ILE A 109 -5.12 0.61 9.54
CA ILE A 109 -6.43 1.23 9.32
C ILE A 109 -7.52 0.17 9.42
N LYS A 110 -8.58 0.46 10.18
CA LYS A 110 -9.71 -0.46 10.44
C LYS A 110 -11.03 0.10 9.91
N VAL A 111 -12.00 -0.79 9.70
CA VAL A 111 -13.40 -0.37 9.49
C VAL A 111 -13.89 0.36 10.75
N GLY A 112 -14.69 1.41 10.55
CA GLY A 112 -15.15 2.31 11.60
C GLY A 112 -14.22 3.50 11.86
N GLU A 113 -13.04 3.53 11.25
CA GLU A 113 -12.14 4.69 11.32
C GLU A 113 -12.44 5.72 10.21
N PRO A 114 -12.01 6.98 10.36
CA PRO A 114 -12.14 7.97 9.31
C PRO A 114 -11.31 7.63 8.07
N VAL A 115 -11.85 7.84 6.87
CA VAL A 115 -11.10 7.68 5.60
C VAL A 115 -9.86 8.59 5.56
N ALA A 116 -9.89 9.73 6.26
CA ALA A 116 -8.76 10.65 6.34
C ALA A 116 -7.47 10.01 6.89
N LYS A 117 -7.52 8.87 7.59
CA LYS A 117 -6.33 8.12 8.01
C LYS A 117 -5.45 7.70 6.83
N PHE A 118 -6.04 7.44 5.66
CA PHE A 118 -5.30 7.10 4.45
C PHE A 118 -4.37 8.22 3.95
N ASN A 119 -4.62 9.48 4.34
CA ASN A 119 -3.72 10.60 4.03
C ASN A 119 -2.32 10.43 4.64
N GLN A 120 -2.21 9.64 5.73
CA GLN A 120 -0.93 9.35 6.39
C GLN A 120 -0.05 8.41 5.56
N LEU A 121 -0.66 7.62 4.69
CA LEU A 121 0.06 6.65 3.87
C LEU A 121 0.72 7.30 2.66
N GLY A 122 0.61 8.62 2.44
CA GLY A 122 1.33 9.32 1.37
C GLY A 122 1.00 8.83 -0.04
N PHE A 123 -0.05 8.01 -0.20
CA PHE A 123 -0.55 7.61 -1.50
C PHE A 123 -1.04 8.82 -2.28
N GLY A 124 -1.09 8.68 -3.61
CA GLY A 124 -1.81 9.62 -4.47
C GLY A 124 -3.25 9.84 -3.98
N GLN A 125 -3.90 10.89 -4.49
CA GLN A 125 -5.26 11.25 -4.06
C GLN A 125 -6.21 10.05 -4.14
N LEU A 126 -6.86 9.76 -3.01
CA LEU A 126 -8.06 8.91 -2.96
C LEU A 126 -9.05 9.43 -4.00
N GLU A 127 -9.29 8.66 -5.04
CA GLU A 127 -10.20 9.08 -6.08
C GLU A 127 -11.64 8.78 -5.66
N VAL A 128 -12.49 9.80 -5.69
CA VAL A 128 -13.91 9.69 -5.34
C VAL A 128 -14.66 9.07 -6.52
N LYS A 129 -15.41 8.00 -6.27
CA LYS A 129 -16.32 7.39 -7.24
C LYS A 129 -17.69 8.08 -7.22
N PRO A 130 -18.49 7.96 -8.30
CA PRO A 130 -19.85 8.52 -8.34
C PRO A 130 -20.79 8.01 -7.24
N ASP A 131 -20.53 6.82 -6.69
CA ASP A 131 -21.30 6.23 -5.58
C ASP A 131 -20.83 6.70 -4.20
N GLY A 132 -19.88 7.64 -4.15
CA GLY A 132 -19.29 8.14 -2.91
C GLY A 132 -18.26 7.20 -2.29
N SER A 133 -17.89 6.08 -2.90
CA SER A 133 -16.75 5.28 -2.44
C SER A 133 -15.42 5.93 -2.86
N TYR A 134 -14.33 5.56 -2.21
CA TYR A 134 -12.98 5.87 -2.67
C TYR A 134 -12.34 4.64 -3.28
N TYR A 135 -11.47 4.87 -4.26
CA TYR A 135 -10.66 3.80 -4.81
C TYR A 135 -9.19 4.20 -4.90
N PHE A 136 -8.32 3.21 -4.73
CA PHE A 136 -6.92 3.31 -5.07
C PHE A 136 -6.65 2.54 -6.36
N ARG A 137 -6.05 3.23 -7.33
CA ARG A 137 -5.44 2.62 -8.51
C ARG A 137 -3.98 3.04 -8.54
N GLY A 138 -3.07 2.13 -8.21
CA GLY A 138 -1.65 2.48 -8.23
C GLY A 138 -0.71 1.66 -7.35
N ILE A 139 -1.11 0.50 -6.83
CA ILE A 139 -0.21 -0.34 -6.03
C ILE A 139 -0.28 -1.77 -6.58
N GLY A 140 0.50 -2.02 -7.64
CA GLY A 140 0.49 -3.31 -8.36
C GLY A 140 -0.81 -3.59 -9.11
N ASP A 141 -1.07 -4.87 -9.37
CA ASP A 141 -2.23 -5.31 -10.16
C ASP A 141 -3.54 -5.28 -9.35
N ALA A 142 -3.49 -5.18 -8.02
CA ALA A 142 -4.66 -5.24 -7.17
C ALA A 142 -5.47 -3.93 -7.13
N VAL A 143 -6.79 -4.09 -7.10
CA VAL A 143 -7.76 -3.00 -6.91
C VAL A 143 -8.15 -2.95 -5.44
N PHE A 144 -8.04 -1.76 -4.83
CA PHE A 144 -8.45 -1.51 -3.45
C PHE A 144 -9.59 -0.47 -3.41
N GLU A 145 -10.74 -0.85 -2.86
CA GLU A 145 -11.96 -0.05 -2.77
C GLU A 145 -12.33 0.18 -1.30
N ILE A 146 -12.66 1.42 -0.97
CA ILE A 146 -13.03 1.86 0.37
C ILE A 146 -14.44 2.46 0.31
N PHE A 147 -15.35 1.84 1.04
CA PHE A 147 -16.70 2.35 1.20
C PHE A 147 -16.79 3.07 2.54
N HIS A 148 -17.56 4.15 2.56
CA HIS A 148 -17.73 4.94 3.76
C HIS A 148 -19.16 5.48 3.87
N ASN A 149 -19.51 5.95 5.07
CA ASN A 149 -20.68 6.76 5.34
C ASN A 149 -20.21 7.99 6.12
N ASP A 150 -20.45 9.20 5.60
CA ASP A 150 -19.99 10.46 6.21
C ASP A 150 -18.49 10.46 6.60
N GLY A 151 -17.65 9.96 5.70
CA GLY A 151 -16.19 9.86 5.92
C GLY A 151 -15.74 8.75 6.88
N ILE A 152 -16.65 7.95 7.44
CA ILE A 152 -16.32 6.78 8.28
C ILE A 152 -16.34 5.50 7.45
N ILE A 153 -15.24 4.74 7.47
CA ILE A 153 -15.10 3.51 6.70
C ILE A 153 -16.14 2.49 7.14
N THR A 154 -16.90 1.96 6.18
CA THR A 154 -17.91 0.91 6.39
C THR A 154 -17.50 -0.43 5.79
N ARG A 155 -16.64 -0.42 4.77
CA ARG A 155 -16.12 -1.63 4.13
C ARG A 155 -14.82 -1.34 3.39
N MET A 156 -13.91 -2.31 3.40
CA MET A 156 -12.71 -2.30 2.56
C MET A 156 -12.64 -3.59 1.74
N VAL A 157 -12.33 -3.47 0.45
CA VAL A 157 -12.17 -4.60 -0.46
C VAL A 157 -10.84 -4.46 -1.19
N CYS A 158 -10.04 -5.52 -1.20
CA CYS A 158 -8.87 -5.60 -2.07
C CYS A 158 -8.94 -6.88 -2.89
N ARG A 159 -8.69 -6.78 -4.20
CA ARG A 159 -8.75 -7.91 -5.14
C ARG A 159 -7.66 -7.83 -6.20
N PHE A 160 -6.93 -8.91 -6.39
CA PHE A 160 -6.12 -9.12 -7.60
C PHE A 160 -7.05 -9.45 -8.78
N PRO A 161 -6.77 -8.92 -9.98
CA PRO A 161 -7.47 -9.29 -11.20
C PRO A 161 -7.22 -10.78 -11.47
N SER A 162 -8.32 -11.50 -11.68
CA SER A 162 -8.35 -12.90 -12.10
C SER A 162 -8.26 -13.01 -13.61
#